data_AF-A0A6J0UH77-F1
#
_entry.id   AF-A0A6J0UH77-F1
#
_cell.length_a   1.000
_cell.length_b   1.000
_cell.length_c   1.000
_cell.angle_alpha   90.00
_cell.angle_beta   90.00
_cell.angle_gamma   90.00
#
_symmetry.space_group_name_H-M   'P 1'
#
loop_
_entity.id
_entity.type
_entity.pdbx_description
1 polymer ?
#
loop_
_entity_poly.entity_id
_entity_poly.type
_entity_poly.pdbx_seq_one_letter_code
_entity_poly.pdbx_strand_id
1 'polypeptide(L)'
;MNAPCSALPLLLATTLHLQYCAATMLLKQINKTHPSEEVVRFLDVYNRSSCQPKETMVPVTVEHPYMVNHIVMPSCVALKRCVGCCADESLECVPAQTRDLVMEVMLSLFPHHHLNRLTFVEHTACICRSKKTFLRPHTIRPACRPCLDRKRQLNPRTCQCICRLEPEHCEARGLKFNKGSCRCVNLHHRATKRRTKIPP
;
A
#
# COMPACT_ATOMS: atom_id res chain seq x y z
N MET A 1 -83.51 7.27 -35.11
CA MET A 1 -82.97 7.37 -33.74
C MET A 1 -81.97 6.24 -33.55
N ASN A 2 -80.71 6.44 -33.97
CA ASN A 2 -79.69 5.39 -33.89
C ASN A 2 -78.55 5.94 -33.03
N ALA A 3 -78.51 5.49 -31.77
CA ALA A 3 -77.46 5.82 -30.83
C ALA A 3 -76.11 5.21 -31.30
N PRO A 4 -74.99 5.94 -31.19
CA PRO A 4 -73.70 5.41 -31.60
C PRO A 4 -73.21 4.37 -30.59
N CYS A 5 -73.23 3.10 -31.00
CA CYS A 5 -72.82 1.91 -30.25
C CYS A 5 -71.29 1.78 -30.11
N SER A 6 -70.52 2.84 -30.34
CA SER A 6 -69.04 2.81 -30.33
C SER A 6 -68.40 3.43 -29.09
N ALA A 7 -69.17 4.10 -28.22
CA ALA A 7 -68.62 4.79 -27.04
C ALA A 7 -68.40 3.87 -25.82
N LEU A 8 -69.21 2.81 -25.67
CA LEU A 8 -69.10 1.85 -24.56
C LEU A 8 -67.76 1.10 -24.49
N PRO A 9 -67.21 0.54 -25.58
CA PRO A 9 -65.93 -0.19 -25.51
C PRO A 9 -64.73 0.72 -25.20
N LEU A 10 -64.75 1.99 -25.61
CA LEU A 10 -63.70 2.95 -25.25
C LEU A 10 -63.71 3.32 -23.76
N LEU A 11 -64.90 3.43 -23.16
CA LEU A 11 -65.05 3.73 -21.72
C LEU A 11 -64.58 2.55 -20.84
N LEU A 12 -64.75 1.31 -21.31
CA LEU A 12 -64.25 0.12 -20.61
C LEU A 12 -62.72 0.04 -20.68
N ALA A 13 -62.11 0.35 -21.82
CA ALA A 13 -60.65 0.34 -21.97
C ALA A 13 -59.96 1.38 -21.08
N THR A 14 -60.55 2.59 -20.95
CA THR A 14 -59.97 3.66 -20.12
C THR A 14 -60.10 3.38 -18.62
N THR A 15 -61.20 2.75 -18.19
CA THR A 15 -61.40 2.35 -16.78
C THR A 15 -60.46 1.21 -16.37
N LEU A 16 -60.23 0.22 -17.25
CA LEU A 16 -59.20 -0.82 -17.02
C LEU A 16 -57.79 -0.23 -16.96
N HIS A 17 -57.44 0.72 -17.84
CA HIS A 17 -56.14 1.39 -17.79
C HIS A 17 -55.95 2.21 -16.51
N LEU A 18 -56.97 2.92 -16.04
CA LEU A 18 -56.91 3.65 -14.77
C LEU A 18 -56.77 2.72 -13.57
N GLN A 19 -57.48 1.59 -13.54
CA GLN A 19 -57.34 0.59 -12.47
C GLN A 19 -55.94 -0.05 -12.47
N TYR A 20 -55.36 -0.32 -13.64
CA TYR A 20 -54.01 -0.87 -13.75
C TYR A 20 -52.93 0.14 -13.31
N CYS A 21 -53.10 1.42 -13.67
CA CYS A 21 -52.25 2.51 -13.17
C CYS A 21 -52.37 2.72 -11.65
N ALA A 22 -53.58 2.64 -11.10
CA ALA A 22 -53.77 2.72 -9.65
C ALA A 22 -53.15 1.53 -8.91
N ALA A 23 -53.28 0.30 -9.44
CA ALA A 23 -52.70 -0.91 -8.87
C ALA A 23 -51.16 -0.89 -8.90
N THR A 24 -50.54 -0.40 -9.97
CA THR A 24 -49.08 -0.23 -10.08
C THR A 24 -48.53 0.83 -9.12
N MET A 25 -49.27 1.91 -8.88
CA MET A 25 -48.91 2.93 -7.88
C MET A 25 -49.04 2.41 -6.44
N LEU A 26 -50.02 1.54 -6.16
CA LEU A 26 -50.19 0.89 -4.86
C LEU A 26 -49.09 -0.16 -4.58
N LEU A 27 -48.72 -0.96 -5.59
CA LEU A 27 -47.63 -1.95 -5.47
C LEU A 27 -46.28 -1.27 -5.17
N LYS A 28 -46.07 -0.07 -5.74
CA LYS A 28 -44.86 0.74 -5.49
C LYS A 28 -44.78 1.31 -4.07
N GLN A 29 -45.92 1.47 -3.38
CA GLN A 29 -45.97 1.95 -2.00
C GLN A 29 -45.82 0.83 -0.96
N ILE A 30 -46.22 -0.41 -1.27
CA ILE A 30 -46.02 -1.56 -0.36
C ILE A 30 -44.52 -1.89 -0.19
N ASN A 31 -43.69 -1.59 -1.19
CA ASN A 31 -42.23 -1.75 -1.12
C ASN A 31 -41.47 -0.61 -0.40
N LYS A 32 -42.16 0.36 0.22
CA LYS A 32 -41.53 1.35 1.11
C LYS A 32 -41.77 1.00 2.58
N THR A 33 -41.63 -0.27 2.93
CA THR A 33 -41.56 -0.74 4.31
C THR A 33 -40.10 -0.78 4.73
N HIS A 34 -39.64 0.30 5.38
CA HIS A 34 -38.34 0.42 6.06
C HIS A 34 -37.12 0.31 5.13
N PRO A 35 -36.02 1.06 5.35
CA PRO A 35 -34.74 0.66 4.78
C PRO A 35 -34.34 -0.64 5.50
N SER A 36 -34.77 -1.78 4.95
CA SER A 36 -34.05 -3.03 5.17
C SER A 36 -32.62 -2.76 4.74
N GLU A 37 -31.67 -2.95 5.65
CA GLU A 37 -30.24 -2.82 5.35
C GLU A 37 -29.94 -3.62 4.08
N GLU A 38 -29.65 -2.92 2.98
CA GLU A 38 -29.39 -3.54 1.69
C GLU A 38 -28.01 -4.20 1.74
N VAL A 39 -27.97 -5.45 2.16
CA VAL A 39 -26.72 -6.21 2.27
C VAL A 39 -26.25 -6.62 0.88
N VAL A 40 -25.13 -6.04 0.44
CA VAL A 40 -24.41 -6.51 -0.75
C VAL A 40 -23.85 -7.90 -0.46
N ARG A 41 -24.15 -8.88 -1.34
CA ARG A 41 -23.76 -10.27 -1.10
C ARG A 41 -22.24 -10.44 -1.17
N PHE A 42 -21.72 -11.40 -0.43
CA PHE A 42 -20.27 -11.67 -0.36
C PHE A 42 -19.61 -11.82 -1.74
N LEU A 43 -20.23 -12.57 -2.65
CA LEU A 43 -19.66 -12.82 -3.97
C LEU A 43 -19.59 -11.53 -4.82
N ASP A 44 -20.56 -10.62 -4.64
CA ASP A 44 -20.56 -9.32 -5.30
C ASP A 44 -19.46 -8.42 -4.74
N VAL A 45 -19.27 -8.43 -3.41
CA VAL A 45 -18.15 -7.72 -2.76
C VAL A 45 -16.81 -8.25 -3.27
N TYR A 46 -16.63 -9.57 -3.31
CA TYR A 46 -15.41 -10.24 -3.76
C TYR A 46 -15.10 -9.93 -5.23
N ASN A 47 -16.07 -10.08 -6.12
CA ASN A 47 -15.89 -9.81 -7.55
C ASN A 47 -15.60 -8.33 -7.79
N ARG A 48 -16.30 -7.43 -7.09
CA ARG A 48 -16.10 -5.99 -7.20
C ARG A 48 -14.78 -5.53 -6.58
N SER A 49 -14.22 -6.23 -5.59
CA SER A 49 -12.94 -5.88 -4.96
C SER A 49 -11.73 -6.59 -5.57
N SER A 50 -11.94 -7.63 -6.39
CA SER A 50 -10.88 -8.40 -7.04
C SER A 50 -9.93 -7.53 -7.89
N CYS A 51 -8.66 -7.96 -7.97
CA CYS A 51 -7.59 -7.36 -8.76
C CYS A 51 -7.92 -7.36 -10.26
N GLN A 52 -8.25 -6.17 -10.80
CA GLN A 52 -8.60 -6.01 -12.22
C GLN A 52 -8.38 -4.55 -12.67
N PRO A 53 -8.30 -4.29 -14.00
CA PRO A 53 -8.24 -2.92 -14.50
C PRO A 53 -9.55 -2.19 -14.25
N LYS A 54 -9.51 -1.06 -13.53
CA LYS A 54 -10.66 -0.16 -13.35
C LYS A 54 -10.26 1.28 -13.60
N GLU A 55 -11.23 2.08 -13.98
CA GLU A 55 -11.06 3.50 -14.23
C GLU A 55 -10.74 4.24 -12.92
N THR A 56 -9.67 5.02 -12.96
CA THR A 56 -9.15 5.79 -11.83
C THR A 56 -8.77 7.19 -12.28
N MET A 57 -8.99 8.19 -11.43
CA MET A 57 -8.58 9.57 -11.71
C MET A 57 -7.11 9.75 -11.34
N VAL A 58 -6.26 9.92 -12.36
CA VAL A 58 -4.82 10.04 -12.20
C VAL A 58 -4.42 11.50 -12.40
N PRO A 59 -3.74 12.14 -11.44
CA PRO A 59 -3.24 13.50 -11.60
C PRO A 59 -2.22 13.57 -12.75
N VAL A 60 -2.43 14.51 -13.67
CA VAL A 60 -1.57 14.65 -14.86
C VAL A 60 -0.13 15.04 -14.48
N THR A 61 0.04 15.82 -13.41
CA THR A 61 1.35 16.27 -12.91
C THR A 61 2.21 15.14 -12.35
N VAL A 62 1.62 14.03 -11.91
CA VAL A 62 2.35 12.86 -11.40
C VAL A 62 2.95 12.05 -12.55
N GLU A 63 2.19 11.88 -13.64
CA GLU A 63 2.64 11.14 -14.83
C GLU A 63 3.58 11.96 -15.72
N HIS A 64 3.41 13.30 -15.71
CA HIS A 64 4.17 14.22 -16.55
C HIS A 64 4.74 15.37 -15.71
N PRO A 65 5.75 15.10 -14.85
CA PRO A 65 6.30 16.09 -13.91
C PRO A 65 7.02 17.26 -14.59
N TYR A 66 7.35 17.16 -15.89
CA TYR A 66 8.04 18.19 -16.65
C TYR A 66 7.14 19.38 -17.05
N MET A 67 5.83 19.31 -16.85
CA MET A 67 4.89 20.40 -17.18
C MET A 67 4.82 21.50 -16.11
N VAL A 68 5.94 21.80 -15.45
CA VAL A 68 6.02 22.75 -14.32
C VAL A 68 5.61 24.19 -14.67
N ASN A 69 5.75 24.59 -15.94
CA ASN A 69 5.50 25.97 -16.36
C ASN A 69 4.05 26.23 -16.77
N HIS A 70 3.19 25.22 -16.88
CA HIS A 70 1.84 25.39 -17.42
C HIS A 70 0.80 24.95 -16.39
N ILE A 71 -0.32 25.66 -16.33
CA ILE A 71 -1.50 25.12 -15.65
C ILE A 71 -2.16 24.12 -16.60
N VAL A 72 -2.35 22.88 -16.14
CA VAL A 72 -2.89 21.78 -16.94
C VAL A 72 -4.38 21.63 -16.66
N MET A 73 -5.20 21.64 -17.72
CA MET A 73 -6.64 21.45 -17.65
C MET A 73 -7.07 20.29 -18.57
N PRO A 74 -7.74 19.24 -18.04
CA PRO A 74 -8.03 18.99 -16.63
C PRO A 74 -6.77 18.67 -15.83
N SER A 75 -6.82 18.81 -14.50
CA SER A 75 -5.70 18.47 -13.60
C SER A 75 -5.51 16.97 -13.40
N CYS A 76 -6.52 16.16 -13.72
CA CYS A 76 -6.49 14.70 -13.69
C CYS A 76 -7.23 14.12 -14.90
N VAL A 77 -6.84 12.90 -15.29
CA VAL A 77 -7.42 12.15 -16.40
C VAL A 77 -7.90 10.78 -15.93
N ALA A 78 -8.92 10.24 -16.58
CA ALA A 78 -9.47 8.93 -16.25
C ALA A 78 -8.72 7.83 -17.02
N LEU A 79 -8.04 6.93 -16.30
CA LEU A 79 -7.24 5.85 -16.88
C LEU A 79 -7.57 4.52 -16.21
N LYS A 80 -7.57 3.43 -16.98
CA LYS A 80 -7.60 2.09 -16.37
C LYS A 80 -6.28 1.80 -15.68
N ARG A 81 -6.35 1.56 -14.38
CA ARG A 81 -5.23 1.11 -13.54
C ARG A 81 -5.60 -0.16 -12.82
N CYS A 82 -4.59 -0.94 -12.46
CA CYS A 82 -4.78 -2.15 -11.68
C CYS A 82 -5.12 -1.76 -10.26
N VAL A 83 -6.33 -2.11 -9.83
CA VAL A 83 -6.83 -1.82 -8.49
C VAL A 83 -7.56 -3.04 -7.94
N GLY A 84 -7.83 -3.02 -6.65
CA GLY A 84 -8.44 -4.13 -5.93
C GLY A 84 -7.43 -4.88 -5.08
N CYS A 85 -7.88 -5.98 -4.50
CA CYS A 85 -7.08 -6.82 -3.62
C CYS A 85 -6.88 -8.22 -4.22
N CYS A 86 -5.83 -8.88 -3.73
CA CYS A 86 -5.58 -10.29 -3.93
C CYS A 86 -6.12 -11.08 -2.74
N ALA A 87 -6.28 -12.40 -2.91
CA ALA A 87 -6.77 -13.26 -1.83
C ALA A 87 -5.81 -13.37 -0.63
N ASP A 88 -4.52 -13.08 -0.84
CA ASP A 88 -3.46 -13.15 0.15
C ASP A 88 -2.72 -11.81 0.20
N GLU A 89 -2.46 -11.31 1.41
CA GLU A 89 -1.74 -10.05 1.66
C GLU A 89 -0.27 -10.09 1.23
N SER A 90 0.31 -11.28 1.08
CA SER A 90 1.64 -11.49 0.51
C SER A 90 1.69 -11.24 -1.00
N LEU A 91 0.54 -11.12 -1.66
CA LEU A 91 0.42 -10.81 -3.08
C LEU A 91 0.16 -9.31 -3.31
N GLU A 92 0.63 -8.79 -4.43
CA GLU A 92 0.35 -7.44 -4.94
C GLU A 92 -0.34 -7.51 -6.31
N CYS A 93 -1.33 -6.63 -6.50
CA CYS A 93 -2.03 -6.49 -7.76
C CYS A 93 -1.18 -5.61 -8.70
N VAL A 94 -0.63 -6.20 -9.75
CA VAL A 94 0.29 -5.54 -10.69
C VAL A 94 -0.19 -5.67 -12.13
N PRO A 95 0.18 -4.73 -13.03
CA PRO A 95 -0.14 -4.85 -14.44
C PRO A 95 0.56 -6.07 -15.08
N ALA A 96 -0.23 -6.90 -15.75
CA ALA A 96 0.27 -7.98 -16.60
C ALA A 96 0.53 -7.48 -18.02
N GLN A 97 -0.30 -6.55 -18.50
CA GLN A 97 -0.19 -5.94 -19.82
C GLN A 97 -0.63 -4.47 -19.74
N THR A 98 0.05 -3.64 -20.53
CA THR A 98 -0.20 -2.21 -20.64
C THR A 98 -0.25 -1.78 -22.10
N ARG A 99 -0.87 -0.62 -22.34
CA ARG A 99 -0.85 0.08 -23.62
C ARG A 99 -0.66 1.57 -23.39
N ASP A 100 -0.11 2.23 -24.40
CA ASP A 100 0.01 3.69 -24.41
C ASP A 100 -1.28 4.30 -24.96
N LEU A 101 -1.70 5.41 -24.35
CA LEU A 101 -2.92 6.12 -24.70
C LEU A 101 -2.61 7.61 -24.79
N VAL A 102 -2.85 8.19 -25.96
CA VAL A 102 -2.64 9.62 -26.20
C VAL A 102 -3.94 10.37 -25.88
N MET A 103 -3.87 11.34 -24.96
CA MET A 103 -4.98 12.22 -24.61
C MET A 103 -4.61 13.67 -24.88
N GLU A 104 -5.61 14.48 -25.23
CA GLU A 104 -5.45 15.93 -25.36
C GLU A 104 -5.78 16.61 -24.03
N VAL A 105 -4.88 17.47 -23.57
CA VAL A 105 -5.06 18.36 -22.42
C VAL A 105 -4.81 19.79 -22.85
N MET A 106 -5.45 20.74 -22.17
CA MET A 106 -5.19 22.15 -22.37
C MET A 106 -4.06 22.60 -21.45
N LEU A 107 -3.03 23.20 -22.04
CA LEU A 107 -1.96 23.88 -21.34
C LEU A 107 -2.23 25.37 -21.35
N SER A 108 -2.31 25.96 -20.16
CA SER A 108 -2.61 27.36 -19.94
C SER A 108 -1.39 28.10 -19.40
N LEU A 109 -0.94 29.08 -20.16
CA LEU A 109 0.09 30.06 -19.82
C LEU A 109 -0.46 31.43 -20.17
N PHE A 110 -0.93 32.20 -19.18
CA PHE A 110 -1.59 33.48 -19.44
C PHE A 110 -0.73 34.39 -20.35
N PRO A 111 -1.27 34.92 -21.47
CA PRO A 111 -2.67 34.91 -21.93
C PRO A 111 -3.04 33.79 -22.93
N HIS A 112 -2.16 32.83 -23.17
CA HIS A 112 -2.30 31.79 -24.19
C HIS A 112 -2.79 30.45 -23.62
N HIS A 113 -3.65 29.79 -24.39
CA HIS A 113 -4.10 28.42 -24.15
C HIS A 113 -3.89 27.61 -25.43
N HIS A 114 -3.38 26.40 -25.30
CA HIS A 114 -3.25 25.49 -26.44
C HIS A 114 -3.53 24.06 -26.02
N LEU A 115 -4.03 23.26 -26.97
CA LEU A 115 -4.18 21.82 -26.80
C LEU A 115 -2.82 21.15 -27.01
N ASN A 116 -2.48 20.25 -26.09
CA ASN A 116 -1.28 19.44 -26.17
C ASN A 116 -1.64 17.97 -26.03
N ARG A 117 -0.90 17.11 -26.73
CA ARG A 117 -1.06 15.66 -26.67
C ARG A 117 -0.08 15.07 -25.68
N LEU A 118 -0.61 14.39 -24.67
CA LEU A 118 0.16 13.68 -23.66
C LEU A 118 -0.09 12.19 -23.80
N THR A 119 0.94 11.39 -23.51
CA THR A 119 0.89 9.93 -23.61
C THR A 119 0.89 9.33 -22.23
N PHE A 120 -0.17 8.60 -21.90
CA PHE A 120 -0.37 7.95 -20.62
C PHE A 120 -0.29 6.43 -20.76
N VAL A 121 0.13 5.76 -19.69
CA VAL A 121 0.08 4.30 -19.61
C VAL A 121 -1.26 3.85 -19.05
N GLU A 122 -1.94 2.98 -19.79
CA GLU A 122 -3.17 2.31 -19.39
C GLU A 122 -2.94 0.80 -19.20
N HIS A 123 -3.51 0.23 -18.13
CA HIS A 123 -3.41 -1.20 -17.85
C HIS A 123 -4.56 -1.95 -18.53
N THR A 124 -4.24 -2.94 -19.37
CA THR A 124 -5.25 -3.76 -20.08
C THR A 124 -5.54 -5.08 -19.37
N ALA A 125 -4.58 -5.60 -18.60
CA ALA A 125 -4.73 -6.80 -17.80
C ALA A 125 -3.94 -6.71 -16.49
N CYS A 126 -4.46 -7.30 -15.42
CA CYS A 126 -3.85 -7.31 -14.09
C CYS A 126 -3.67 -8.73 -13.57
N ILE A 127 -2.67 -8.94 -12.72
CA ILE A 127 -2.39 -10.23 -12.10
C ILE A 127 -1.89 -10.04 -10.67
N CYS A 128 -2.28 -10.94 -9.77
CA CYS A 128 -1.72 -11.02 -8.42
C CYS A 128 -0.36 -11.71 -8.48
N ARG A 129 0.71 -11.00 -8.11
CA ARG A 129 2.06 -11.58 -7.99
C ARG A 129 2.51 -11.55 -6.55
N SER A 130 3.36 -12.49 -6.16
CA SER A 130 4.05 -12.41 -4.86
C SER A 130 4.76 -11.07 -4.77
N LYS A 131 4.47 -10.30 -3.72
CA LYS A 131 5.26 -9.13 -3.37
C LYS A 131 6.70 -9.60 -3.35
N LYS A 132 7.56 -8.98 -4.15
CA LYS A 132 8.98 -9.12 -3.92
C LYS A 132 9.17 -8.52 -2.54
N THR A 133 9.25 -9.38 -1.53
CA THR A 133 9.75 -8.97 -0.24
C THR A 133 11.16 -8.52 -0.58
N PHE A 134 11.34 -7.22 -0.80
CA PHE A 134 12.52 -6.56 -0.31
C PHE A 134 12.45 -6.80 1.19
N LEU A 135 12.87 -8.00 1.58
CA LEU A 135 13.85 -8.10 2.63
C LEU A 135 14.87 -7.05 2.22
N ARG A 136 14.70 -5.83 2.75
CA ARG A 136 15.86 -5.02 3.06
C ARG A 136 16.86 -6.05 3.57
N PRO A 137 18.08 -6.14 3.03
CA PRO A 137 19.08 -7.10 3.51
C PRO A 137 19.43 -6.95 5.01
N HIS A 138 18.66 -6.18 5.78
CA HIS A 138 18.83 -5.90 7.18
C HIS A 138 18.06 -6.80 8.15
N THR A 139 17.22 -7.76 7.74
CA THR A 139 16.51 -8.61 8.75
C THR A 139 16.47 -10.12 8.51
N ILE A 140 17.20 -10.68 7.55
CA ILE A 140 17.56 -12.12 7.56
C ILE A 140 19.08 -12.30 7.48
N ARG A 141 19.81 -11.59 8.35
CA ARG A 141 20.93 -12.25 9.03
C ARG A 141 20.40 -12.65 10.40
N PRO A 142 20.72 -13.83 10.95
CA PRO A 142 20.52 -14.04 12.38
C PRO A 142 21.20 -12.85 13.07
N ALA A 143 20.43 -12.03 13.78
CA ALA A 143 20.97 -10.89 14.49
C ALA A 143 22.12 -11.43 15.36
N CYS A 144 23.36 -10.96 15.13
CA CYS A 144 24.48 -11.43 15.92
C CYS A 144 24.11 -11.25 17.39
N ARG A 145 24.37 -12.25 18.23
CA ARG A 145 24.03 -12.13 19.65
C ARG A 145 24.76 -10.92 20.27
N PRO A 146 24.06 -10.09 21.06
CA PRO A 146 24.71 -8.96 21.73
C PRO A 146 25.79 -9.48 22.69
N CYS A 147 26.88 -8.72 22.81
CA CYS A 147 27.95 -9.06 23.75
C CYS A 147 27.45 -8.95 25.19
N LEU A 148 27.58 -10.01 25.98
CA LEU A 148 27.22 -10.01 27.40
C LEU A 148 28.12 -9.07 28.22
N ASP A 149 29.36 -8.89 27.79
CA ASP A 149 30.32 -7.98 28.42
C ASP A 149 30.17 -6.56 27.88
N ARG A 150 29.79 -5.62 28.77
CA ARG A 150 29.64 -4.19 28.45
C ARG A 150 30.94 -3.53 27.97
N LYS A 151 32.11 -4.12 28.26
CA LYS A 151 33.42 -3.64 27.79
C LYS A 151 33.72 -4.02 26.34
N ARG A 152 32.88 -4.86 25.75
CA ARG A 152 33.01 -5.32 24.37
C ARG A 152 31.99 -4.64 23.48
N GLN A 153 32.33 -4.55 22.21
CA GLN A 153 31.47 -4.07 21.14
C GLN A 153 31.40 -5.17 20.07
N LEU A 154 30.21 -5.32 19.51
CA LEU A 154 29.95 -6.30 18.48
C LEU A 154 30.45 -5.75 17.14
N ASN A 155 31.28 -6.53 16.44
CA ASN A 155 31.65 -6.24 15.07
C ASN A 155 30.51 -6.67 14.14
N PRO A 156 29.86 -5.75 13.39
CA PRO A 156 28.69 -6.06 12.57
C PRO A 156 29.03 -6.88 11.32
N ARG A 157 30.31 -6.94 10.92
CA ARG A 157 30.77 -7.72 9.76
C ARG A 157 31.12 -9.16 10.14
N THR A 158 31.75 -9.36 11.30
CA THR A 158 32.24 -10.69 11.75
C THR A 158 31.41 -11.33 12.87
N CYS A 159 30.43 -10.62 13.43
CA CYS A 159 29.67 -11.02 14.63
C CYS A 159 30.55 -11.34 15.86
N GLN A 160 31.80 -10.88 15.91
CA GLN A 160 32.70 -11.09 17.05
C GLN A 160 32.65 -9.95 18.06
N CYS A 161 32.76 -10.29 19.34
CA CYS A 161 32.84 -9.32 20.44
C CYS A 161 34.28 -8.87 20.69
N ILE A 162 34.62 -7.70 20.15
CA ILE A 162 35.93 -7.06 20.31
C ILE A 162 35.92 -6.11 21.50
N CYS A 163 37.07 -5.91 22.15
CA CYS A 163 37.18 -4.95 23.24
C CYS A 163 37.03 -3.52 22.70
N ARG A 164 36.31 -2.66 23.43
CA ARG A 164 36.17 -1.24 23.05
C ARG A 164 37.46 -0.44 23.25
N LEU A 165 38.31 -0.89 24.16
CA LEU A 165 39.58 -0.26 24.47
C LEU A 165 40.67 -0.87 23.58
N GLU A 166 41.36 -0.02 22.83
CA GLU A 166 42.51 -0.43 22.02
C GLU A 166 43.76 -0.67 22.88
N PRO A 167 44.60 -1.67 22.53
CA PRO A 167 45.81 -2.01 23.30
C PRO A 167 46.77 -0.84 23.51
N GLU A 168 46.90 0.00 22.48
CA GLU A 168 47.76 1.19 22.43
C GLU A 168 47.49 2.15 23.58
N HIS A 169 46.23 2.25 24.01
CA HIS A 169 45.84 3.12 25.12
C HIS A 169 46.39 2.65 26.49
N CYS A 170 46.61 1.34 26.64
CA CYS A 170 47.28 0.81 27.83
C CYS A 170 48.80 1.00 27.73
N GLU A 171 49.37 0.81 26.55
CA GLU A 171 50.80 0.95 26.30
C GLU A 171 51.27 2.40 26.53
N ALA A 172 50.49 3.39 26.10
CA ALA A 172 50.74 4.81 26.38
C ALA A 172 50.77 5.14 27.89
N ARG A 173 50.18 4.28 28.72
CA ARG A 173 50.15 4.41 30.19
C ARG A 173 51.15 3.47 30.89
N GLY A 174 52.01 2.78 30.14
CA GLY A 174 52.95 1.79 30.66
C GLY A 174 52.29 0.51 31.20
N LEU A 175 51.05 0.23 30.79
CA LEU A 175 50.25 -0.91 31.22
C LEU A 175 50.10 -1.94 30.11
N LYS A 176 49.96 -3.23 30.44
CA LYS A 176 49.70 -4.28 29.45
C LYS A 176 48.21 -4.48 29.25
N PHE A 177 47.75 -4.49 28.00
CA PHE A 177 46.36 -4.79 27.70
C PHE A 177 46.05 -6.29 27.80
N ASN A 178 45.02 -6.65 28.56
CA ASN A 178 44.51 -8.02 28.64
C ASN A 178 43.27 -8.18 27.73
N LYS A 179 43.46 -8.86 26.59
CA LYS A 179 42.39 -9.16 25.60
C LYS A 179 41.23 -10.01 26.15
N GLY A 180 41.47 -10.81 27.19
CA GLY A 180 40.45 -11.66 27.81
C GLY A 180 39.48 -10.87 28.70
N SER A 181 39.98 -9.86 29.42
CA SER A 181 39.17 -9.03 30.34
C SER A 181 38.87 -7.62 29.83
N CYS A 182 39.44 -7.24 28.68
CA CYS A 182 39.38 -5.87 28.13
C CYS A 182 39.80 -4.81 29.15
N ARG A 183 40.92 -5.03 29.86
CA ARG A 183 41.45 -4.12 30.90
C ARG A 183 42.95 -3.93 30.74
N CYS A 184 43.43 -2.74 31.09
CA CYS A 184 44.86 -2.50 31.33
C CYS A 184 45.23 -3.11 32.68
N VAL A 185 46.28 -3.94 32.71
CA VAL A 185 46.82 -4.55 33.93
C VAL A 185 48.27 -4.14 34.13
N ASN A 186 48.64 -3.92 35.39
CA ASN A 186 50.03 -3.74 35.78
C ASN A 186 50.77 -5.07 35.64
N LEU A 187 51.97 -5.05 35.04
CA LEU A 187 52.82 -6.24 34.94
C LEU A 187 53.26 -6.78 36.32
N HIS A 188 53.20 -5.96 37.38
CA HIS A 188 53.76 -6.29 38.70
C HIS A 188 52.81 -6.92 39.73
N HIS A 189 51.52 -7.17 39.45
CA HIS A 189 50.64 -7.85 40.41
C HIS A 189 50.51 -9.36 40.15
N ARG A 190 51.62 -10.07 40.31
CA ARG A 190 51.60 -11.52 40.53
C ARG A 190 52.40 -11.94 41.76
N ALA A 191 52.17 -11.28 42.89
CA ALA A 191 52.48 -11.83 44.20
C ALA A 191 51.53 -11.19 45.22
N THR A 192 50.65 -12.00 45.81
CA THR A 192 49.88 -11.81 47.08
C THR A 192 48.42 -12.26 46.96
N LYS A 193 48.22 -13.56 46.73
CA LYS A 193 47.07 -14.28 47.32
C LYS A 193 47.32 -15.79 47.35
N ARG A 194 48.32 -16.19 48.14
CA ARG A 194 48.27 -17.47 48.86
C ARG A 194 48.30 -17.12 50.35
N ARG A 195 47.12 -16.86 50.92
CA ARG A 195 46.93 -17.05 52.36
C ARG A 195 46.87 -18.55 52.56
N THR A 196 48.01 -19.16 52.87
CA THR A 196 48.04 -20.44 53.58
C THR A 196 47.33 -20.23 54.90
N LYS A 197 46.16 -20.84 55.03
CA LYS A 197 45.39 -20.96 56.26
C LYS A 197 45.97 -22.17 56.99
N ILE A 198 46.74 -21.93 58.05
CA ILE A 198 47.15 -22.96 59.01
C ILE A 198 46.15 -22.92 60.16
N PRO A 199 45.54 -24.06 60.51
CA PRO A 199 45.27 -24.35 61.94
C PRO A 199 45.35 -25.86 62.26
N PRO A 200 45.17 -26.23 63.54
CA PRO A 200 45.98 -25.91 64.71
C PRO A 200 47.10 -26.95 64.94
#